data_AF-A0A951HCP2-F1
#
_entry.id   AF-A0A951HCP2-F1
#
_cell.length_a   1.000
_cell.length_b   1.000
_cell.length_c   1.000
_cell.angle_alpha   90.00
_cell.angle_beta   90.00
_cell.angle_gamma   90.00
#
_symmetry.space_group_name_H-M   'P 1'
#
loop_
_entity.id
_entity.type
_entity.pdbx_description
1 polymer ?
#
loop_
_entity_poly.entity_id
_entity_poly.type
_entity_poly.pdbx_seq_one_letter_code
_entity_poly.pdbx_strand_id
1 'polypeptide(L)'
;MSFALLLLLLLVGAASPDDAVPHAVTPVLPAQDKLNQVVDFPEGTFEELENNGDPVGWVIADHQHIKVLQEKGNAFLQLTNDNMEGTVSTETRFRMNAAWKTIQVRARLFGRRIQRNPTAGSWESAKVAFFFLDRRDEILGYWPQPLELRQGTSTGWNEQATIEEVPPGTVALRLVVEMAKTTGEFEVDDIQITGNPLVPAVPLEKGFPAGRFEKLDATGNPAGWQITDHERIHVLEENGNHFLRLTNKDVTGDVMLPCYIRLDAAWKQLKIRARMRASQLQLGQRFWETPQIHYTFRDAIGQDFHAYMPPLELRQDSDWVQREITTDVPAGATVLKLMPRLLWAKGVFDVDDIVVEPVL
;
A
#
# COMPACT_ATOMS: atom_id res chain seq x y z
N MET A 1 -18.01 -25.39 -34.12
CA MET A 1 -17.28 -25.63 -32.86
C MET A 1 -18.05 -24.92 -31.76
N SER A 2 -18.58 -25.72 -30.84
CA SER A 2 -19.59 -25.35 -29.85
C SER A 2 -18.91 -24.76 -28.61
N PHE A 3 -19.34 -23.59 -28.14
CA PHE A 3 -19.03 -23.11 -26.80
C PHE A 3 -20.28 -23.27 -25.94
N ALA A 4 -20.21 -24.18 -24.97
CA ALA A 4 -21.26 -24.41 -23.99
C ALA A 4 -21.16 -23.36 -22.88
N LEU A 5 -22.21 -22.55 -22.76
CA LEU A 5 -22.47 -21.61 -21.68
C LEU A 5 -23.26 -22.37 -20.61
N LEU A 6 -22.70 -22.56 -19.41
CA LEU A 6 -23.41 -23.17 -18.29
C LEU A 6 -24.02 -22.07 -17.42
N LEU A 7 -25.34 -21.92 -17.53
CA LEU A 7 -26.18 -20.97 -16.80
C LEU A 7 -26.84 -21.72 -15.63
N LEU A 8 -26.59 -21.29 -14.38
CA LEU A 8 -27.27 -21.85 -13.20
C LEU A 8 -28.36 -20.87 -12.73
N LEU A 9 -29.62 -21.29 -12.83
CA LEU A 9 -30.79 -20.58 -12.29
C LEU A 9 -30.89 -20.79 -10.77
N LEU A 10 -31.22 -19.72 -10.04
CA LEU A 10 -31.75 -19.79 -8.67
C LEU A 10 -33.11 -19.07 -8.60
N LEU A 11 -34.09 -19.78 -8.04
CA LEU A 11 -35.48 -19.35 -7.88
C LEU A 11 -35.64 -18.22 -6.86
N VAL A 12 -36.51 -17.28 -7.20
CA VAL A 12 -36.98 -16.17 -6.34
C VAL A 12 -38.19 -16.64 -5.54
N GLY A 13 -38.14 -16.52 -4.21
CA GLY A 13 -39.28 -16.61 -3.31
C GLY A 13 -39.56 -15.26 -2.67
N ALA A 14 -40.74 -14.70 -2.92
CA ALA A 14 -41.19 -13.41 -2.40
C ALA A 14 -41.82 -13.56 -1.00
N ALA A 15 -41.58 -12.59 -0.12
CA ALA A 15 -42.36 -12.37 1.10
C ALA A 15 -42.68 -10.87 1.27
N SER A 16 -43.93 -10.62 1.69
CA SER A 16 -44.66 -9.35 1.77
C SER A 16 -44.17 -8.42 2.90
N PRO A 17 -44.36 -7.09 2.79
CA PRO A 17 -44.05 -6.13 3.84
C PRO A 17 -45.21 -5.98 4.83
N ASP A 18 -44.89 -5.75 6.10
CA ASP A 18 -45.53 -4.79 7.01
C ASP A 18 -45.12 -5.13 8.45
N ASP A 19 -44.44 -4.19 9.12
CA ASP A 19 -44.74 -3.81 10.50
C ASP A 19 -43.84 -2.62 10.92
N ALA A 20 -44.48 -1.50 11.20
CA ALA A 20 -43.87 -0.29 11.71
C ALA A 20 -43.69 -0.36 13.24
N VAL A 21 -42.51 0.02 13.73
CA VAL A 21 -42.23 0.23 15.17
C VAL A 21 -41.27 1.45 15.33
N PRO A 22 -41.13 2.08 16.51
CA PRO A 22 -41.36 3.51 16.71
C PRO A 22 -40.05 4.31 16.82
N HIS A 23 -40.18 5.63 16.75
CA HIS A 23 -39.09 6.61 16.85
C HIS A 23 -38.19 6.40 18.08
N ALA A 24 -36.91 6.10 17.84
CA ALA A 24 -35.86 6.07 18.85
C ALA A 24 -35.18 7.44 19.00
N VAL A 25 -34.94 7.79 20.26
CA VAL A 25 -34.26 9.00 20.75
C VAL A 25 -32.85 9.09 20.18
N THR A 26 -32.46 10.27 19.69
CA THR A 26 -31.12 10.55 19.13
C THR A 26 -30.06 10.49 20.24
N PRO A 27 -29.02 9.65 20.16
CA PRO A 27 -27.94 9.66 21.12
C PRO A 27 -27.02 10.87 20.86
N VAL A 28 -26.64 11.56 21.94
CA VAL A 28 -25.59 12.57 21.95
C VAL A 28 -24.26 11.89 21.59
N LEU A 29 -23.57 12.40 20.57
CA LEU A 29 -22.25 11.92 20.15
C LEU A 29 -21.20 12.21 21.24
N PRO A 30 -20.37 11.23 21.64
CA PRO A 30 -19.26 11.49 22.55
C PRO A 30 -18.13 12.26 21.85
N ALA A 31 -17.32 12.95 22.65
CA ALA A 31 -16.17 13.75 22.21
C ALA A 31 -15.15 12.96 21.38
N GLN A 32 -14.48 13.65 20.45
CA GLN A 32 -13.62 13.15 19.37
C GLN A 32 -12.33 12.37 19.78
N ASP A 33 -12.08 12.10 21.06
CA ASP A 33 -10.79 11.54 21.52
C ASP A 33 -10.72 9.99 21.58
N LYS A 34 -11.59 9.26 20.86
CA LYS A 34 -11.55 7.77 20.81
C LYS A 34 -11.79 7.15 19.43
N LEU A 35 -11.39 7.83 18.34
CA LEU A 35 -11.59 7.34 16.96
C LEU A 35 -10.42 6.49 16.39
N ASN A 36 -9.41 6.14 17.18
CA ASN A 36 -8.40 5.13 16.80
C ASN A 36 -8.86 3.71 17.21
N GLN A 37 -10.09 3.32 16.88
CA GLN A 37 -10.48 1.92 17.01
C GLN A 37 -9.77 1.12 15.91
N VAL A 38 -8.62 0.54 16.27
CA VAL A 38 -8.24 -0.77 15.74
C VAL A 38 -9.51 -1.61 15.86
N VAL A 39 -10.13 -1.94 14.74
CA VAL A 39 -11.06 -3.06 14.76
C VAL A 39 -10.12 -4.24 14.75
N ASP A 40 -9.98 -4.87 15.92
CA ASP A 40 -9.28 -6.15 16.00
C ASP A 40 -9.87 -7.02 14.90
N PHE A 41 -9.02 -7.44 13.98
CA PHE A 41 -9.29 -8.50 13.02
C PHE A 41 -8.71 -9.76 13.65
N PRO A 42 -9.35 -10.34 14.70
CA PRO A 42 -8.77 -11.44 15.46
C PRO A 42 -8.50 -12.65 14.58
N GLU A 43 -9.25 -12.81 13.49
CA GLU A 43 -9.02 -13.87 12.51
C GLU A 43 -7.64 -13.77 11.83
N GLY A 44 -7.02 -12.60 11.85
CA GLY A 44 -5.68 -12.35 11.30
C GLY A 44 -4.53 -12.83 12.19
N THR A 45 -4.78 -13.21 13.44
CA THR A 45 -3.75 -13.79 14.35
C THR A 45 -3.67 -15.31 14.22
N PHE A 46 -4.67 -15.94 13.60
CA PHE A 46 -4.76 -17.40 13.42
C PHE A 46 -4.82 -18.22 14.72
N GLU A 47 -5.00 -17.59 15.88
CA GLU A 47 -5.00 -18.26 17.19
C GLU A 47 -6.28 -19.06 17.45
N GLU A 48 -7.39 -18.66 16.82
CA GLU A 48 -8.67 -19.35 16.92
C GLU A 48 -8.88 -20.26 15.71
N LEU A 49 -9.12 -21.55 15.98
CA LEU A 49 -9.35 -22.57 14.98
C LEU A 49 -10.78 -23.13 15.06
N GLU A 50 -11.36 -23.43 13.91
CA GLU A 50 -12.57 -24.24 13.79
C GLU A 50 -12.30 -25.71 14.13
N ASN A 51 -13.36 -26.51 14.29
CA ASN A 51 -13.26 -27.93 14.65
C ASN A 51 -12.49 -28.78 13.62
N ASN A 52 -12.38 -28.30 12.37
CA ASN A 52 -11.62 -28.96 11.30
C ASN A 52 -10.13 -28.57 11.31
N GLY A 53 -9.71 -27.66 12.20
CA GLY A 53 -8.34 -27.15 12.30
C GLY A 53 -8.04 -25.94 11.43
N ASP A 54 -9.02 -25.43 10.67
CA ASP A 54 -8.86 -24.22 9.88
C ASP A 54 -8.95 -22.97 10.77
N PRO A 55 -8.26 -21.87 10.43
CA PRO A 55 -8.40 -20.64 11.20
C PRO A 55 -9.79 -20.05 10.98
N VAL A 56 -10.41 -19.59 12.07
CA VAL A 56 -11.77 -19.02 12.04
C VAL A 56 -11.86 -17.92 10.99
N GLY A 57 -12.87 -18.00 10.12
CA GLY A 57 -13.15 -17.00 9.10
C GLY A 57 -12.29 -17.09 7.84
N TRP A 58 -11.40 -18.08 7.71
CA TRP A 58 -10.59 -18.33 6.52
C TRP A 58 -11.10 -19.52 5.72
N VAL A 59 -10.90 -19.46 4.39
CA VAL A 59 -11.27 -20.55 3.47
C VAL A 59 -10.01 -21.29 3.03
N ILE A 60 -9.74 -22.43 3.66
CA ILE A 60 -8.61 -23.30 3.31
C ILE A 60 -9.09 -24.38 2.33
N ALA A 61 -8.77 -24.22 1.04
CA ALA A 61 -9.16 -25.20 0.02
C ALA A 61 -8.09 -26.28 -0.24
N ASP A 62 -6.84 -26.02 0.13
CA ASP A 62 -5.70 -26.88 -0.15
C ASP A 62 -4.90 -27.20 1.13
N HIS A 63 -5.43 -28.11 1.94
CA HIS A 63 -4.80 -28.56 3.18
C HIS A 63 -3.46 -29.31 2.98
N GLN A 64 -3.10 -29.64 1.74
CA GLN A 64 -1.77 -30.22 1.46
C GLN A 64 -0.69 -29.15 1.53
N HIS A 65 -0.99 -27.97 0.99
CA HIS A 65 -0.04 -26.86 0.83
C HIS A 65 -0.24 -25.73 1.82
N ILE A 66 -1.38 -25.67 2.52
CA ILE A 66 -1.74 -24.61 3.46
C ILE A 66 -1.98 -25.22 4.84
N LYS A 67 -1.28 -24.69 5.85
CA LYS A 67 -1.36 -25.16 7.24
C LYS A 67 -1.35 -23.99 8.20
N VAL A 68 -2.06 -24.13 9.31
CA VAL A 68 -1.78 -23.31 10.50
C VAL A 68 -0.78 -24.06 11.35
N LEU A 69 0.34 -23.42 11.67
CA LEU A 69 1.37 -23.95 12.55
C LEU A 69 1.28 -23.23 13.89
N GLN A 70 1.61 -23.94 14.98
CA GLN A 70 1.66 -23.38 16.32
C GLN A 70 3.06 -23.53 16.90
N GLU A 71 3.65 -22.42 17.34
CA GLU A 71 4.95 -22.38 17.99
C GLU A 71 4.88 -21.54 19.26
N LYS A 72 5.20 -22.15 20.41
CA LYS A 72 5.28 -21.47 21.73
C LYS A 72 4.00 -20.70 22.12
N GLY A 73 2.84 -21.19 21.68
CA GLY A 73 1.54 -20.56 21.96
C GLY A 73 1.18 -19.41 21.02
N ASN A 74 1.88 -19.29 19.89
CA ASN A 74 1.51 -18.41 18.77
C ASN A 74 1.18 -19.28 17.57
N ALA A 75 0.10 -18.96 16.85
CA ALA A 75 -0.30 -19.57 15.61
C ALA A 75 0.12 -18.70 14.43
N PHE A 76 0.36 -19.29 13.27
CA PHE A 76 0.58 -18.55 12.02
C PHE A 76 0.24 -19.42 10.82
N LEU A 77 -0.10 -18.76 9.71
CA LEU A 77 -0.45 -19.42 8.47
C LEU A 77 0.81 -19.68 7.63
N GLN A 78 1.02 -20.91 7.20
CA GLN A 78 2.08 -21.29 6.27
C GLN A 78 1.50 -21.80 4.95
N LEU A 79 2.02 -21.27 3.85
CA LEU A 79 1.84 -21.77 2.49
C LEU A 79 3.16 -22.41 2.02
N THR A 80 3.07 -23.54 1.35
CA THR A 80 4.19 -24.17 0.64
C THR A 80 3.82 -24.39 -0.80
N ASN A 81 4.62 -23.87 -1.73
CA ASN A 81 4.43 -24.12 -3.16
C ASN A 81 5.73 -24.68 -3.76
N ASP A 82 5.66 -25.83 -4.40
CA ASP A 82 6.76 -26.48 -5.09
C ASP A 82 6.65 -26.38 -6.62
N ASN A 83 5.56 -25.79 -7.12
CA ASN A 83 5.29 -25.60 -8.54
C ASN A 83 5.42 -24.12 -8.94
N MET A 84 6.48 -23.81 -9.68
CA MET A 84 6.81 -22.46 -10.18
C MET A 84 5.77 -21.88 -11.16
N GLU A 85 4.90 -22.71 -11.73
CA GLU A 85 3.79 -22.28 -12.59
C GLU A 85 2.45 -22.26 -11.85
N GLY A 86 2.41 -22.83 -10.64
CA GLY A 86 1.21 -22.98 -9.82
C GLY A 86 0.90 -21.76 -8.96
N THR A 87 -0.26 -21.81 -8.33
CA THR A 87 -0.68 -20.84 -7.31
C THR A 87 -1.25 -21.59 -6.13
N VAL A 88 -0.78 -21.26 -4.93
CA VAL A 88 -1.36 -21.70 -3.66
C VAL A 88 -1.92 -20.48 -2.98
N SER A 89 -3.18 -20.50 -2.56
CA SER A 89 -3.84 -19.34 -1.95
C SER A 89 -4.92 -19.73 -0.96
N THR A 90 -5.11 -18.89 0.04
CA THR A 90 -6.28 -18.88 0.92
C THR A 90 -6.79 -17.46 1.06
N GLU A 91 -8.07 -17.32 1.40
CA GLU A 91 -8.71 -16.02 1.53
C GLU A 91 -9.65 -15.95 2.72
N THR A 92 -9.91 -14.71 3.12
CA THR A 92 -10.92 -14.36 4.10
C THR A 92 -11.63 -13.09 3.66
N ARG A 93 -12.81 -12.85 4.22
CA ARG A 93 -13.64 -11.69 3.92
C ARG A 93 -13.98 -10.94 5.19
N PHE A 94 -13.66 -9.67 5.18
CA PHE A 94 -13.91 -8.75 6.27
C PHE A 94 -14.98 -7.73 5.86
N ARG A 95 -15.98 -7.49 6.72
CA ARG A 95 -16.99 -6.46 6.45
C ARG A 95 -16.43 -5.09 6.78
N MET A 96 -16.46 -4.19 5.81
CA MET A 96 -15.92 -2.85 5.97
C MET A 96 -16.90 -1.93 6.70
N ASN A 97 -16.36 -1.10 7.60
CA ASN A 97 -17.13 0.00 8.19
C ASN A 97 -17.28 1.12 7.15
N ALA A 98 -18.52 1.53 6.87
CA ALA A 98 -18.81 2.56 5.86
C ALA A 98 -18.22 3.96 6.18
N ALA A 99 -17.84 4.20 7.44
CA ALA A 99 -17.16 5.42 7.86
C ALA A 99 -15.67 5.44 7.52
N TRP A 100 -15.07 4.30 7.16
CA TRP A 100 -13.67 4.22 6.78
C TRP A 100 -13.48 4.79 5.38
N LYS A 101 -12.58 5.77 5.27
CA LYS A 101 -12.12 6.40 4.03
C LYS A 101 -10.71 5.98 3.67
N THR A 102 -9.94 5.57 4.66
CA THR A 102 -8.66 4.88 4.47
C THR A 102 -8.61 3.64 5.35
N ILE A 103 -7.76 2.69 5.00
CA ILE A 103 -7.38 1.57 5.86
C ILE A 103 -5.87 1.43 5.91
N GLN A 104 -5.33 0.97 7.04
CA GLN A 104 -4.01 0.38 7.12
C GLN A 104 -4.17 -1.14 7.12
N VAL A 105 -3.45 -1.82 6.24
CA VAL A 105 -3.24 -3.27 6.34
C VAL A 105 -1.80 -3.49 6.78
N ARG A 106 -1.61 -4.28 7.83
CA ARG A 106 -0.31 -4.66 8.39
C ARG A 106 -0.25 -6.17 8.51
N ALA A 107 0.93 -6.76 8.33
CA ALA A 107 1.18 -8.17 8.60
C ALA A 107 2.65 -8.42 8.89
N ARG A 108 2.94 -9.53 9.56
CA ARG A 108 4.30 -10.08 9.69
C ARG A 108 4.47 -11.18 8.66
N LEU A 109 5.54 -11.07 7.87
CA LEU A 109 5.84 -11.98 6.76
C LEU A 109 7.17 -12.69 7.01
N PHE A 110 7.24 -13.98 6.70
CA PHE A 110 8.48 -14.73 6.73
C PHE A 110 8.56 -15.66 5.52
N GLY A 111 9.70 -15.69 4.83
CA GLY A 111 9.89 -16.49 3.63
C GLY A 111 11.10 -17.39 3.75
N ARG A 112 10.98 -18.66 3.36
CA ARG A 112 12.14 -19.56 3.16
C ARG A 112 12.24 -19.96 1.71
N ARG A 113 13.40 -19.68 1.10
CA ARG A 113 13.73 -20.09 -0.27
C ARG A 113 12.66 -19.64 -1.28
N ILE A 114 12.11 -18.44 -1.09
CA ILE A 114 11.15 -17.85 -2.01
C ILE A 114 11.85 -17.66 -3.35
N GLN A 115 11.32 -18.29 -4.39
CA GLN A 115 11.82 -18.13 -5.76
C GLN A 115 10.65 -17.81 -6.67
N ARG A 116 10.68 -16.61 -7.23
CA ARG A 116 9.67 -16.16 -8.19
C ARG A 116 10.05 -16.61 -9.59
N ASN A 117 9.05 -16.99 -10.39
CA ASN A 117 9.26 -17.34 -11.79
C ASN A 117 9.84 -16.12 -12.54
N PRO A 118 10.96 -16.26 -13.28
CA PRO A 118 11.54 -15.14 -14.02
C PRO A 118 10.62 -14.54 -15.09
N THR A 119 9.63 -15.31 -15.53
CA THR A 119 8.62 -14.89 -16.52
C THR A 119 7.32 -14.41 -15.88
N ALA A 120 7.23 -14.42 -14.55
CA ALA A 120 6.07 -13.95 -13.83
C ALA A 120 5.78 -12.47 -14.10
N GLY A 121 4.50 -12.13 -14.22
CA GLY A 121 4.01 -10.75 -14.22
C GLY A 121 4.35 -10.06 -12.90
N SER A 122 4.49 -8.73 -12.92
CA SER A 122 4.96 -7.94 -11.76
C SER A 122 4.12 -8.06 -10.48
N TRP A 123 2.90 -8.62 -10.59
CA TRP A 123 1.92 -8.85 -9.52
C TRP A 123 1.93 -10.28 -8.96
N GLU A 124 2.67 -11.20 -9.58
CA GLU A 124 2.80 -12.59 -9.16
C GLU A 124 3.99 -12.72 -8.20
N SER A 125 3.73 -13.04 -6.93
CA SER A 125 4.71 -13.15 -5.84
C SER A 125 4.10 -13.91 -4.65
N ALA A 126 4.89 -14.13 -3.59
CA ALA A 126 4.39 -14.51 -2.28
C ALA A 126 3.92 -13.25 -1.52
N LYS A 127 2.62 -13.15 -1.23
CA LYS A 127 2.02 -11.88 -0.76
C LYS A 127 0.75 -12.04 0.08
N VAL A 128 0.46 -11.00 0.84
CA VAL A 128 -0.86 -10.66 1.37
C VAL A 128 -1.46 -9.58 0.48
N ALA A 129 -2.40 -9.95 -0.36
CA ALA A 129 -3.15 -9.04 -1.23
C ALA A 129 -4.53 -8.76 -0.65
N PHE A 130 -5.15 -7.67 -1.08
CA PHE A 130 -6.52 -7.35 -0.67
C PHE A 130 -7.28 -6.57 -1.72
N PHE A 131 -8.61 -6.73 -1.70
CA PHE A 131 -9.53 -6.19 -2.70
C PHE A 131 -10.73 -5.57 -2.01
N PHE A 132 -11.10 -4.37 -2.44
CA PHE A 132 -12.33 -3.73 -2.02
C PHE A 132 -13.49 -4.28 -2.84
N LEU A 133 -14.55 -4.72 -2.18
CA LEU A 133 -15.72 -5.32 -2.82
C LEU A 133 -16.96 -4.48 -2.60
N ASP A 134 -17.81 -4.41 -3.62
CA ASP A 134 -19.15 -3.85 -3.53
C ASP A 134 -20.18 -4.89 -3.00
N ARG A 135 -21.47 -4.54 -3.01
CA ARG A 135 -22.55 -5.42 -2.53
C ARG A 135 -22.82 -6.64 -3.41
N ARG A 136 -22.24 -6.68 -4.62
CA ARG A 136 -22.36 -7.77 -5.60
C ARG A 136 -21.10 -8.63 -5.64
N ASP A 137 -20.15 -8.38 -4.74
CA ASP A 137 -18.82 -9.00 -4.75
C ASP A 137 -17.97 -8.67 -5.98
N GLU A 138 -18.25 -7.53 -6.62
CA GLU A 138 -17.41 -6.98 -7.67
C GLU A 138 -16.27 -6.17 -7.05
N ILE A 139 -15.05 -6.33 -7.59
CA ILE A 139 -13.88 -5.57 -7.16
C ILE A 139 -14.04 -4.10 -7.57
N LEU A 140 -13.84 -3.20 -6.61
CA LEU A 140 -13.88 -1.76 -6.80
C LEU A 140 -12.48 -1.14 -6.83
N GLY A 141 -12.33 -0.10 -7.66
CA GLY A 141 -11.16 0.79 -7.63
C GLY A 141 -9.91 0.20 -8.28
N TYR A 142 -8.75 0.60 -7.76
CA TYR A 142 -7.45 0.14 -8.21
C TYR A 142 -7.00 -1.10 -7.41
N TRP A 143 -5.95 -1.77 -7.89
CA TRP A 143 -5.31 -2.87 -7.18
C TRP A 143 -4.43 -2.31 -6.06
N PRO A 144 -4.79 -2.50 -4.78
CA PRO A 144 -4.01 -1.97 -3.67
C PRO A 144 -2.60 -2.54 -3.65
N GLN A 145 -1.66 -1.84 -3.00
CA GLN A 145 -0.31 -2.35 -2.82
C GLN A 145 -0.35 -3.57 -1.89
N PRO A 146 0.08 -4.76 -2.32
CA PRO A 146 0.15 -5.91 -1.42
C PRO A 146 1.35 -5.80 -0.46
N LEU A 147 1.30 -6.57 0.62
CA LEU A 147 2.48 -6.83 1.46
C LEU A 147 3.16 -8.07 0.89
N GLU A 148 4.41 -8.00 0.44
CA GLU A 148 5.00 -9.08 -0.36
C GLU A 148 6.46 -9.41 -0.03
N LEU A 149 6.83 -10.66 -0.31
CA LEU A 149 8.19 -11.16 -0.38
C LEU A 149 8.43 -11.69 -1.79
N ARG A 150 9.28 -11.00 -2.55
CA ARG A 150 9.52 -11.35 -3.96
C ARG A 150 10.49 -12.50 -4.16
N GLN A 151 11.53 -12.60 -3.33
CA GLN A 151 12.58 -13.61 -3.48
C GLN A 151 13.44 -13.74 -2.22
N GLY A 152 14.12 -14.87 -2.08
CA GLY A 152 15.14 -15.12 -1.07
C GLY A 152 14.62 -15.79 0.20
N THR A 153 15.42 -15.67 1.26
CA THR A 153 15.11 -16.23 2.58
C THR A 153 15.20 -15.10 3.60
N SER A 154 14.13 -14.94 4.37
CA SER A 154 14.09 -14.03 5.51
C SER A 154 15.04 -14.50 6.61
N THR A 155 15.75 -13.58 7.25
CA THR A 155 16.55 -13.86 8.46
C THR A 155 15.73 -13.75 9.74
N GLY A 156 14.51 -13.20 9.66
CA GLY A 156 13.55 -13.03 10.73
C GLY A 156 12.21 -12.55 10.16
N TRP A 157 11.19 -12.43 11.01
CA TRP A 157 9.88 -11.90 10.60
C TRP A 157 10.02 -10.45 10.13
N ASN A 158 9.43 -10.14 8.99
CA ASN A 158 9.39 -8.80 8.40
C ASN A 158 7.99 -8.20 8.60
N GLU A 159 7.89 -7.16 9.41
CA GLU A 159 6.63 -6.42 9.58
C GLU A 159 6.47 -5.41 8.43
N GLN A 160 5.41 -5.57 7.65
CA GLN A 160 5.06 -4.67 6.57
C GLN A 160 3.70 -4.04 6.82
N ALA A 161 3.51 -2.82 6.33
CA ALA A 161 2.23 -2.14 6.36
C ALA A 161 2.04 -1.26 5.12
N THR A 162 0.79 -1.10 4.71
CA THR A 162 0.36 -0.16 3.67
C THR A 162 -0.87 0.60 4.13
N ILE A 163 -1.07 1.82 3.61
CA ILE A 163 -2.28 2.63 3.84
C ILE A 163 -2.93 2.91 2.50
N GLU A 164 -4.21 2.55 2.38
CA GLU A 164 -4.95 2.58 1.14
C GLU A 164 -6.24 3.37 1.28
N GLU A 165 -6.64 4.06 0.22
CA GLU A 165 -7.94 4.72 0.16
C GLU A 165 -9.04 3.69 -0.06
N VAL A 166 -10.15 3.85 0.64
CA VAL A 166 -11.32 2.98 0.50
C VAL A 166 -12.19 3.52 -0.64
N PRO A 167 -12.36 2.79 -1.76
CA PRO A 167 -13.18 3.22 -2.87
C PRO A 167 -14.63 3.47 -2.44
N PRO A 168 -15.31 4.51 -2.97
CA PRO A 168 -16.74 4.72 -2.73
C PRO A 168 -17.56 3.47 -3.10
N GLY A 169 -18.50 3.09 -2.23
CA GLY A 169 -19.36 1.90 -2.44
C GLY A 169 -18.83 0.60 -1.85
N THR A 170 -17.60 0.59 -1.32
CA THR A 170 -17.02 -0.56 -0.63
C THR A 170 -17.88 -1.00 0.55
N VAL A 171 -18.16 -2.30 0.64
CA VAL A 171 -18.85 -2.93 1.78
C VAL A 171 -18.06 -4.06 2.42
N ALA A 172 -17.07 -4.60 1.72
CA ALA A 172 -16.21 -5.65 2.23
C ALA A 172 -14.77 -5.50 1.70
N LEU A 173 -13.84 -6.08 2.44
CA LEU A 173 -12.46 -6.30 2.04
C LEU A 173 -12.28 -7.82 1.88
N ARG A 174 -11.77 -8.27 0.74
CA ARG A 174 -11.29 -9.65 0.58
C ARG A 174 -9.78 -9.65 0.74
N LEU A 175 -9.29 -10.35 1.74
CA LEU A 175 -7.86 -10.58 1.97
C LEU A 175 -7.48 -11.93 1.38
N VAL A 176 -6.35 -11.98 0.66
CA VAL A 176 -5.83 -13.19 0.03
C VAL A 176 -4.37 -13.35 0.42
N VAL A 177 -4.01 -14.48 1.01
CA VAL A 177 -2.62 -14.90 1.22
C VAL A 177 -2.28 -15.87 0.10
N GLU A 178 -1.26 -15.56 -0.68
CA GLU A 178 -1.03 -16.22 -1.97
C GLU A 178 0.47 -16.40 -2.26
N MET A 179 0.81 -17.52 -2.92
CA MET A 179 2.08 -17.76 -3.61
C MET A 179 1.82 -18.01 -5.09
N ALA A 180 1.76 -16.94 -5.89
CA ALA A 180 1.51 -17.02 -7.34
C ALA A 180 2.80 -17.15 -8.12
N LYS A 181 2.94 -18.20 -8.93
CA LYS A 181 4.14 -18.52 -9.73
C LYS A 181 5.45 -18.34 -8.96
N THR A 182 5.42 -18.79 -7.70
CA THR A 182 6.47 -18.59 -6.73
C THR A 182 6.59 -19.86 -5.91
N THR A 183 7.79 -20.41 -5.78
CA THR A 183 8.06 -21.59 -4.93
C THR A 183 8.68 -21.19 -3.59
N GLY A 184 8.67 -22.13 -2.63
CA GLY A 184 9.24 -21.96 -1.29
C GLY A 184 8.21 -22.16 -0.19
N GLU A 185 8.52 -21.63 1.00
CA GLU A 185 7.61 -21.57 2.15
C GLU A 185 7.35 -20.09 2.48
N PHE A 186 6.07 -19.70 2.55
CA PHE A 186 5.63 -18.36 2.91
C PHE A 186 4.76 -18.43 4.16
N GLU A 187 5.20 -17.75 5.21
CA GLU A 187 4.54 -17.70 6.50
C GLU A 187 4.02 -16.28 6.74
N VAL A 188 2.78 -16.18 7.23
CA VAL A 188 2.09 -14.92 7.52
C VAL A 188 1.46 -14.99 8.89
N ASP A 189 1.60 -13.91 9.65
CA ASP A 189 1.10 -13.77 11.01
C ASP A 189 0.65 -12.33 11.28
N ASP A 190 -0.14 -12.14 12.33
CA ASP A 190 -0.59 -10.84 12.86
C ASP A 190 -1.14 -9.89 11.78
N ILE A 191 -2.05 -10.39 10.92
CA ILE A 191 -2.72 -9.53 9.94
C ILE A 191 -3.67 -8.59 10.67
N GLN A 192 -3.47 -7.29 10.51
CA GLN A 192 -4.28 -6.25 11.15
C GLN A 192 -4.87 -5.30 10.11
N ILE A 193 -6.15 -4.95 10.30
CA ILE A 193 -6.85 -3.92 9.51
C ILE A 193 -7.26 -2.80 10.45
N THR A 194 -6.73 -1.60 10.24
CA THR A 194 -7.15 -0.40 10.99
C THR A 194 -7.84 0.55 10.05
N GLY A 195 -9.03 1.03 10.40
CA GLY A 195 -9.73 2.06 9.64
C GLY A 195 -9.31 3.47 10.02
N ASN A 196 -9.25 4.36 9.03
CA ASN A 196 -8.83 5.75 9.16
C ASN A 196 -7.55 5.89 10.01
N PRO A 197 -6.49 5.10 9.74
CA PRO A 197 -5.27 5.16 10.52
C PRO A 197 -4.70 6.58 10.46
N LEU A 198 -4.09 7.03 11.56
CA LEU A 198 -3.22 8.19 11.50
C LEU A 198 -2.08 7.88 10.53
N VAL A 199 -1.97 8.65 9.46
CA VAL A 199 -0.85 8.53 8.52
C VAL A 199 0.43 8.86 9.28
N PRO A 200 1.41 7.93 9.38
CA PRO A 200 2.69 8.21 10.02
C PRO A 200 3.39 9.32 9.23
N ALA A 201 3.34 10.54 9.76
CA ALA A 201 3.90 11.73 9.13
C ALA A 201 5.02 12.29 10.00
N VAL A 202 6.17 12.55 9.39
CA VAL A 202 7.31 13.19 10.07
C VAL A 202 7.01 14.67 10.29
N PRO A 203 7.45 15.28 11.40
CA PRO A 203 7.38 16.73 11.54
C PRO A 203 8.22 17.40 10.44
N LEU A 204 7.76 18.52 9.91
CA LEU A 204 8.60 19.32 9.03
C LEU A 204 9.66 20.05 9.85
N GLU A 205 10.85 19.47 9.92
CA GLU A 205 12.03 20.15 10.43
C GLU A 205 12.53 21.19 9.42
N LYS A 206 13.16 22.27 9.91
CA LYS A 206 13.70 23.34 9.06
C LYS A 206 14.64 22.77 7.99
N GLY A 207 14.35 23.05 6.72
CA GLY A 207 15.13 22.58 5.58
C GLY A 207 14.92 21.09 5.23
N PHE A 208 13.96 20.41 5.88
CA PHE A 208 13.60 19.02 5.67
C PHE A 208 14.81 18.06 5.54
N PRO A 209 15.57 17.80 6.62
CA PRO A 209 16.79 17.00 6.56
C PRO A 209 16.62 15.60 5.97
N ALA A 210 15.45 14.99 6.12
CA ALA A 210 15.08 13.72 5.52
C ALA A 210 15.16 13.73 3.98
N GLY A 211 14.95 14.88 3.34
CA GLY A 211 15.04 15.06 1.89
C GLY A 211 16.47 15.07 1.34
N ARG A 212 17.49 15.02 2.21
CA ARG A 212 18.91 14.92 1.82
C ARG A 212 19.43 13.48 1.82
N PHE A 213 18.65 12.52 2.32
CA PHE A 213 18.99 11.09 2.32
C PHE A 213 20.29 10.68 3.06
N GLU A 214 20.94 11.60 3.79
CA GLU A 214 22.23 11.36 4.47
C GLU A 214 22.16 10.48 5.72
N LYS A 215 20.97 10.26 6.27
CA LYS A 215 20.78 9.45 7.49
C LYS A 215 20.01 8.19 7.14
N LEU A 216 20.67 7.06 7.20
CA LEU A 216 20.07 5.74 7.01
C LEU A 216 19.79 5.08 8.36
N ASP A 217 18.70 4.31 8.44
CA ASP A 217 18.43 3.43 9.57
C ASP A 217 19.19 2.09 9.45
N ALA A 218 18.99 1.20 10.43
CA ALA A 218 19.66 -0.11 10.46
C ALA A 218 19.29 -1.04 9.28
N THR A 219 18.21 -0.75 8.56
CA THR A 219 17.76 -1.47 7.37
C THR A 219 18.24 -0.83 6.07
N GLY A 220 18.98 0.29 6.16
CA GLY A 220 19.48 1.04 5.00
C GLY A 220 18.45 2.00 4.40
N ASN A 221 17.29 2.18 5.04
CA ASN A 221 16.28 3.13 4.59
C ASN A 221 16.63 4.55 5.04
N PRO A 222 16.44 5.59 4.21
CA PRO A 222 16.66 6.95 4.64
C PRO A 222 15.59 7.38 5.65
N ALA A 223 16.00 8.11 6.69
CA ALA A 223 15.11 8.53 7.77
C ALA A 223 13.85 9.24 7.25
N GLY A 224 12.67 8.74 7.63
CA GLY A 224 11.38 9.29 7.20
C GLY A 224 10.86 8.75 5.85
N TRP A 225 11.56 7.79 5.26
CA TRP A 225 11.16 7.10 4.03
C TRP A 225 11.17 5.59 4.25
N GLN A 226 10.23 4.89 3.63
CA GLN A 226 10.16 3.43 3.71
C GLN A 226 10.26 2.85 2.29
N ILE A 227 11.45 2.34 1.94
CA ILE A 227 11.64 1.68 0.65
C ILE A 227 10.94 0.32 0.73
N THR A 228 9.95 0.13 -0.13
CA THR A 228 9.23 -1.15 -0.29
C THR A 228 9.67 -1.89 -1.54
N ASP A 229 10.29 -1.20 -2.48
CA ASP A 229 10.79 -1.75 -3.74
C ASP A 229 12.31 -1.65 -3.82
N HIS A 230 12.98 -2.53 -3.10
CA HIS A 230 14.44 -2.60 -3.06
C HIS A 230 15.08 -3.08 -4.38
N GLU A 231 14.29 -3.51 -5.38
CA GLU A 231 14.82 -3.83 -6.70
C GLU A 231 15.02 -2.56 -7.53
N ARG A 232 14.08 -1.62 -7.43
CA ARG A 232 14.02 -0.43 -8.29
C ARG A 232 14.38 0.87 -7.57
N ILE A 233 14.40 0.89 -6.24
CA ILE A 233 14.64 2.08 -5.42
C ILE A 233 15.84 1.86 -4.50
N HIS A 234 16.83 2.74 -4.61
CA HIS A 234 18.09 2.63 -3.90
C HIS A 234 18.51 4.00 -3.36
N VAL A 235 19.15 4.03 -2.18
CA VAL A 235 19.98 5.17 -1.79
C VAL A 235 21.41 4.86 -2.21
N LEU A 236 22.00 5.75 -2.99
CA LEU A 236 23.36 5.60 -3.50
C LEU A 236 24.24 6.75 -3.00
N GLU A 237 25.55 6.54 -3.00
CA GLU A 237 26.55 7.54 -2.64
C GLU A 237 27.37 7.94 -3.88
N GLU A 238 27.55 9.24 -4.07
CA GLU A 238 28.49 9.80 -5.07
C GLU A 238 29.28 10.94 -4.40
N ASN A 239 30.60 10.79 -4.34
CA ASN A 239 31.51 11.77 -3.71
C ASN A 239 31.16 12.11 -2.24
N GLY A 240 30.72 11.12 -1.45
CA GLY A 240 30.36 11.32 -0.04
C GLY A 240 28.99 11.95 0.19
N ASN A 241 28.16 12.09 -0.85
CA ASN A 241 26.80 12.61 -0.78
C ASN A 241 25.80 11.53 -1.18
N HIS A 242 24.74 11.36 -0.39
CA HIS A 242 23.70 10.38 -0.67
C HIS A 242 22.61 10.96 -1.56
N PHE A 243 22.01 10.13 -2.42
CA PHE A 243 20.85 10.51 -3.21
C PHE A 243 19.93 9.32 -3.43
N LEU A 244 18.66 9.59 -3.69
CA LEU A 244 17.66 8.58 -4.00
C LEU A 244 17.70 8.29 -5.51
N ARG A 245 17.82 7.02 -5.90
CA ARG A 245 17.71 6.55 -7.28
C ARG A 245 16.46 5.69 -7.45
N LEU A 246 15.64 6.03 -8.43
CA LEU A 246 14.56 5.20 -8.96
C LEU A 246 14.96 4.69 -10.35
N THR A 247 14.75 3.40 -10.60
CA THR A 247 15.03 2.78 -11.90
C THR A 247 13.80 2.03 -12.40
N ASN A 248 13.41 2.28 -13.64
CA ASN A 248 12.33 1.54 -14.29
C ASN A 248 12.78 1.05 -15.67
N LYS A 249 12.51 -0.23 -15.96
CA LYS A 249 13.02 -0.90 -17.18
C LYS A 249 12.07 -0.78 -18.37
N ASP A 250 10.80 -0.49 -18.11
CA ASP A 250 9.75 -0.32 -19.11
C ASP A 250 8.82 0.86 -18.77
N VAL A 251 7.94 1.23 -19.69
CA VAL A 251 6.99 2.36 -19.56
C VAL A 251 5.65 1.93 -18.97
N THR A 252 5.56 0.73 -18.38
CA THR A 252 4.28 0.17 -17.89
C THR A 252 4.18 0.15 -16.37
N GLY A 253 5.30 0.33 -15.67
CA GLY A 253 5.37 0.39 -14.21
C GLY A 253 5.34 1.80 -13.64
N ASP A 254 4.80 1.93 -12.43
CA ASP A 254 5.02 3.07 -11.56
C ASP A 254 6.06 2.69 -10.50
N VAL A 255 7.07 3.54 -10.33
CA VAL A 255 8.06 3.42 -9.25
C VAL A 255 7.96 4.69 -8.44
N MET A 256 7.62 4.59 -7.15
CA MET A 256 7.52 5.75 -6.28
C MET A 256 7.95 5.45 -4.85
N LEU A 257 8.41 6.47 -4.15
CA LEU A 257 8.72 6.39 -2.73
C LEU A 257 7.98 7.52 -1.99
N PRO A 258 6.85 7.25 -1.31
CA PRO A 258 6.14 8.28 -0.58
C PRO A 258 6.86 8.65 0.74
N CYS A 259 6.84 9.94 1.07
CA CYS A 259 7.07 10.48 2.41
C CYS A 259 5.86 11.34 2.81
N TYR A 260 5.48 11.25 4.08
CA TYR A 260 4.37 12.01 4.65
C TYR A 260 4.90 13.02 5.65
N ILE A 261 4.56 14.29 5.46
CA ILE A 261 5.05 15.41 6.26
C ILE A 261 3.85 16.05 6.96
N ARG A 262 3.91 16.19 8.28
CA ARG A 262 2.86 16.85 9.05
C ARG A 262 2.85 18.35 8.76
N LEU A 263 1.66 18.88 8.54
CA LEU A 263 1.45 20.30 8.29
C LEU A 263 1.01 21.02 9.56
N ASP A 264 1.51 22.24 9.73
CA ASP A 264 0.95 23.19 10.69
C ASP A 264 -0.29 23.87 10.07
N ALA A 265 -1.37 23.96 10.84
CA ALA A 265 -2.63 24.58 10.39
C ALA A 265 -2.48 26.07 10.02
N ALA A 266 -1.44 26.74 10.53
CA ALA A 266 -1.11 28.12 10.18
C ALA A 266 -0.55 28.27 8.75
N TRP A 267 0.06 27.23 8.19
CA TRP A 267 0.67 27.31 6.86
C TRP A 267 -0.39 27.40 5.76
N LYS A 268 -0.23 28.40 4.89
CA LYS A 268 -1.14 28.65 3.75
C LYS A 268 -0.49 28.36 2.41
N GLN A 269 0.84 28.39 2.36
CA GLN A 269 1.61 28.09 1.17
C GLN A 269 2.88 27.33 1.56
N LEU A 270 3.31 26.44 0.67
CA LEU A 270 4.58 25.73 0.78
C LEU A 270 5.41 26.00 -0.46
N LYS A 271 6.72 26.19 -0.26
CA LYS A 271 7.73 26.11 -1.29
C LYS A 271 8.36 24.72 -1.26
N ILE A 272 8.33 24.03 -2.39
CA ILE A 272 8.96 22.71 -2.58
C ILE A 272 10.05 22.87 -3.63
N ARG A 273 11.26 22.39 -3.32
CA ARG A 273 12.37 22.33 -4.28
C ARG A 273 13.12 21.02 -4.16
N ALA A 274 13.75 20.60 -5.25
CA ALA A 274 14.58 19.40 -5.27
C ALA A 274 15.69 19.54 -6.32
N ARG A 275 16.81 18.86 -6.09
CA ARG A 275 17.82 18.59 -7.11
C ARG A 275 17.48 17.27 -7.79
N MET A 276 17.47 17.26 -9.11
CA MET A 276 16.97 16.14 -9.92
C MET A 276 17.87 15.92 -11.13
N ARG A 277 18.14 14.67 -11.50
CA ARG A 277 18.74 14.31 -12.79
C ARG A 277 18.08 13.06 -13.36
N ALA A 278 18.15 12.89 -14.67
CA ALA A 278 17.59 11.73 -15.33
C ALA A 278 18.50 11.28 -16.48
N SER A 279 18.55 9.96 -16.70
CA SER A 279 19.29 9.39 -17.83
C SER A 279 18.54 8.20 -18.43
N GLN A 280 18.78 7.95 -19.72
CA GLN A 280 18.10 6.89 -20.49
C GLN A 280 16.58 7.05 -20.46
N LEU A 281 16.11 8.29 -20.41
CA LEU A 281 14.72 8.61 -20.17
C LEU A 281 13.88 8.33 -21.41
N GLN A 282 12.83 7.55 -21.21
CA GLN A 282 11.74 7.35 -22.15
C GLN A 282 10.44 7.68 -21.44
N LEU A 283 9.81 8.78 -21.84
CA LEU A 283 8.52 9.20 -21.30
C LEU A 283 7.44 8.17 -21.63
N GLY A 284 6.37 8.14 -20.83
CA GLY A 284 5.19 7.34 -21.12
C GLY A 284 4.37 7.88 -22.30
N GLN A 285 3.23 7.24 -22.55
CA GLN A 285 2.32 7.61 -23.64
C GLN A 285 1.59 8.93 -23.38
N ARG A 286 1.30 9.24 -22.12
CA ARG A 286 0.54 10.44 -21.74
C ARG A 286 1.46 11.54 -21.24
N PHE A 287 1.06 12.81 -21.39
CA PHE A 287 1.97 13.93 -21.13
C PHE A 287 2.42 14.07 -19.66
N TRP A 288 1.68 13.47 -18.72
CA TRP A 288 1.97 13.43 -17.29
C TRP A 288 2.80 12.21 -16.86
N GLU A 289 3.18 11.34 -17.80
CA GLU A 289 3.94 10.12 -17.53
C GLU A 289 5.44 10.44 -17.60
N THR A 290 5.92 11.10 -16.56
CA THR A 290 7.28 11.67 -16.45
C THR A 290 7.97 11.26 -15.15
N PRO A 291 9.32 11.37 -15.07
CA PRO A 291 10.06 11.40 -13.83
C PRO A 291 9.77 12.72 -13.10
N GLN A 292 9.29 12.61 -11.87
CA GLN A 292 8.80 13.77 -11.15
C GLN A 292 8.86 13.63 -9.64
N ILE A 293 8.90 14.77 -8.95
CA ILE A 293 8.43 14.88 -7.57
C ILE A 293 6.96 15.24 -7.64
N HIS A 294 6.12 14.23 -7.50
CA HIS A 294 4.68 14.43 -7.31
C HIS A 294 4.42 14.75 -5.84
N TYR A 295 3.42 15.58 -5.57
CA TYR A 295 2.93 15.79 -4.22
C TYR A 295 1.42 15.95 -4.21
N THR A 296 0.81 15.60 -3.09
CA THR A 296 -0.59 15.87 -2.80
C THR A 296 -0.78 16.17 -1.32
N PHE A 297 -1.91 16.77 -0.98
CA PHE A 297 -2.30 17.01 0.40
C PHE A 297 -3.25 15.94 0.87
N ARG A 298 -3.22 15.64 2.17
CA ARG A 298 -4.15 14.75 2.85
C ARG A 298 -4.82 15.44 4.01
N ASP A 299 -6.08 15.12 4.22
CA ASP A 299 -6.82 15.54 5.41
C ASP A 299 -6.51 14.63 6.62
N ALA A 300 -7.18 14.92 7.75
CA ALA A 300 -6.98 14.20 9.00
C ALA A 300 -7.39 12.72 8.96
N ILE A 301 -8.19 12.31 7.97
CA ILE A 301 -8.62 10.92 7.76
C ILE A 301 -7.81 10.23 6.65
N GLY A 302 -6.79 10.91 6.13
CA GLY A 302 -5.82 10.38 5.17
C GLY A 302 -6.27 10.43 3.71
N GLN A 303 -7.38 11.10 3.39
CA GLN A 303 -7.88 11.21 2.03
C GLN A 303 -7.09 12.24 1.24
N ASP A 304 -6.66 11.89 0.02
CA ASP A 304 -5.97 12.82 -0.89
C ASP A 304 -6.92 13.94 -1.36
N PHE A 305 -6.41 15.17 -1.40
CA PHE A 305 -7.06 16.27 -2.11
C PHE A 305 -6.85 16.08 -3.61
N HIS A 306 -7.94 15.85 -4.36
CA HIS A 306 -7.85 15.56 -5.81
C HIS A 306 -7.69 16.81 -6.71
N ALA A 307 -7.24 17.93 -6.18
CA ALA A 307 -6.91 19.11 -6.99
C ALA A 307 -5.62 18.84 -7.79
N TYR A 308 -5.58 19.26 -9.05
CA TYR A 308 -4.36 19.17 -9.86
C TYR A 308 -3.25 20.04 -9.24
N MET A 309 -2.13 19.40 -8.90
CA MET A 309 -0.93 20.04 -8.38
C MET A 309 0.20 19.86 -9.40
N PRO A 310 0.82 20.95 -9.90
CA PRO A 310 1.90 20.82 -10.88
C PRO A 310 3.10 20.15 -10.21
N PRO A 311 3.64 19.05 -10.77
CA PRO A 311 4.79 18.37 -10.21
C PRO A 311 6.09 19.10 -10.55
N LEU A 312 7.17 18.79 -9.84
CA LEU A 312 8.53 19.12 -10.31
C LEU A 312 8.95 18.00 -11.25
N GLU A 313 9.03 18.25 -12.56
CA GLU A 313 9.27 17.20 -13.56
C GLU A 313 10.53 17.42 -14.41
N LEU A 314 11.05 16.32 -14.96
CA LEU A 314 12.01 16.31 -16.06
C LEU A 314 11.37 15.66 -17.29
N ARG A 315 11.64 16.21 -18.48
CA ARG A 315 11.08 15.73 -19.75
C ARG A 315 12.11 15.17 -20.73
N GLN A 316 13.36 15.17 -20.33
CA GLN A 316 14.49 14.68 -21.11
C GLN A 316 15.62 14.30 -20.15
N ASP A 317 16.62 13.59 -20.68
CA ASP A 317 17.88 13.40 -19.98
C ASP A 317 18.47 14.76 -19.58
N SER A 318 19.03 14.79 -18.38
CA SER A 318 19.58 15.98 -17.76
C SER A 318 20.60 15.58 -16.72
N ASP A 319 21.68 16.36 -16.61
CA ASP A 319 22.50 16.40 -15.40
C ASP A 319 21.69 16.99 -14.23
N TRP A 320 22.31 17.07 -13.04
CA TRP A 320 21.69 17.65 -11.85
C TRP A 320 21.19 19.07 -12.12
N VAL A 321 19.87 19.25 -12.02
CA VAL A 321 19.18 20.54 -12.10
C VAL A 321 18.33 20.76 -10.86
N GLN A 322 18.17 22.01 -10.44
CA GLN A 322 17.22 22.37 -9.39
C GLN A 322 15.86 22.72 -10.01
N ARG A 323 14.79 22.18 -9.44
CA ARG A 323 13.41 22.56 -9.72
C ARG A 323 12.75 23.06 -8.45
N GLU A 324 11.79 23.98 -8.59
CA GLU A 324 11.02 24.50 -7.48
C GLU A 324 9.59 24.85 -7.88
N ILE A 325 8.70 24.82 -6.90
CA ILE A 325 7.32 25.28 -7.02
C ILE A 325 6.84 25.88 -5.70
N THR A 326 5.87 26.78 -5.77
CA THR A 326 5.09 27.24 -4.62
C THR A 326 3.64 26.82 -4.82
N THR A 327 3.02 26.25 -3.80
CA THR A 327 1.64 25.75 -3.84
C THR A 327 0.87 26.24 -2.62
N ASP A 328 -0.43 26.50 -2.79
CA ASP A 328 -1.34 26.73 -1.68
C ASP A 328 -1.58 25.43 -0.91
N VAL A 329 -1.71 25.54 0.41
CA VAL A 329 -2.11 24.46 1.31
C VAL A 329 -3.64 24.49 1.40
N PRO A 330 -4.34 23.43 0.94
CA PRO A 330 -5.80 23.37 1.03
C PRO A 330 -6.29 23.47 2.48
N ALA A 331 -7.44 24.11 2.67
CA ALA A 331 -8.08 24.15 3.98
C ALA A 331 -8.41 22.73 4.45
N GLY A 332 -8.03 22.40 5.69
CA GLY A 332 -8.23 21.07 6.28
C GLY A 332 -7.13 20.06 5.98
N ALA A 333 -6.13 20.40 5.14
CA ALA A 333 -4.96 19.56 4.94
C ALA A 333 -4.14 19.48 6.24
N THR A 334 -3.80 18.26 6.66
CA THR A 334 -2.97 17.98 7.85
C THR A 334 -1.65 17.31 7.49
N VAL A 335 -1.55 16.76 6.29
CA VAL A 335 -0.36 16.04 5.81
C VAL A 335 -0.06 16.43 4.36
N LEU A 336 1.21 16.62 4.04
CA LEU A 336 1.73 16.64 2.68
C LEU A 336 2.30 15.26 2.36
N LYS A 337 1.81 14.62 1.30
CA LYS A 337 2.38 13.41 0.71
C LYS A 337 3.31 13.84 -0.43
N LEU A 338 4.60 13.58 -0.28
CA LEU A 338 5.65 13.89 -1.25
C LEU A 338 6.18 12.59 -1.86
N MET A 339 6.31 12.51 -3.18
CA MET A 339 6.61 11.27 -3.90
C MET A 339 7.58 11.52 -5.07
N PRO A 340 8.89 11.30 -4.90
CA PRO A 340 9.76 10.94 -6.01
C PRO A 340 9.15 9.76 -6.78
N ARG A 341 8.94 9.93 -8.09
CA ARG A 341 8.18 8.99 -8.91
C ARG A 341 8.69 8.92 -10.34
N LEU A 342 8.88 7.71 -10.86
CA LEU A 342 8.96 7.40 -12.29
C LEU A 342 7.57 6.91 -12.73
N LEU A 343 6.70 7.84 -13.14
CA LEU A 343 5.31 7.55 -13.46
C LEU A 343 5.17 7.01 -14.88
N TRP A 344 5.02 5.70 -15.03
CA TRP A 344 4.85 5.04 -16.35
C TRP A 344 5.92 5.47 -17.38
N ALA A 345 7.11 5.77 -16.87
CA ALA A 345 8.28 6.20 -17.63
C ALA A 345 9.43 5.24 -17.36
N LYS A 346 10.29 5.07 -18.36
CA LYS A 346 11.50 4.23 -18.31
C LYS A 346 12.73 5.09 -18.11
N GLY A 347 13.71 4.59 -17.36
CA GLY A 347 15.02 5.21 -17.23
C GLY A 347 15.53 5.17 -15.79
N VAL A 348 16.53 6.02 -15.53
CA VAL A 348 17.07 6.26 -14.19
C VAL A 348 16.72 7.68 -13.79
N PHE A 349 16.12 7.84 -12.61
CA PHE A 349 15.74 9.12 -12.05
C PHE A 349 16.35 9.27 -10.66
N ASP A 350 17.24 10.26 -10.52
CA ASP A 350 17.91 10.54 -9.26
C ASP A 350 17.37 11.83 -8.65
N VAL A 351 17.20 11.83 -7.34
CA VAL A 351 16.66 12.93 -6.55
C VAL A 351 17.51 13.15 -5.32
N ASP A 352 17.78 14.41 -5.03
CA ASP A 352 18.55 14.84 -3.87
C ASP A 352 18.09 16.23 -3.39
N ASP A 353 18.52 16.62 -2.20
CA ASP A 353 18.31 17.95 -1.62
C ASP A 353 16.85 18.42 -1.69
N ILE A 354 15.90 17.53 -1.36
CA ILE A 354 14.50 17.92 -1.31
C ILE A 354 14.28 18.83 -0.10
N VAL A 355 13.72 20.01 -0.34
CA VAL A 355 13.39 20.98 0.69
C VAL A 355 11.91 21.35 0.58
N VAL A 356 11.24 21.30 1.73
CA VAL A 356 9.86 21.77 1.91
C VAL A 356 9.90 22.84 2.99
N GLU A 357 9.37 24.02 2.70
CA GLU A 357 9.38 25.16 3.62
C GLU A 357 8.04 25.91 3.55
N PRO A 358 7.47 26.36 4.67
CA PRO A 358 6.33 27.27 4.64
C PRO A 358 6.74 28.62 4.05
N VAL A 359 5.88 29.18 3.21
CA VAL A 359 5.97 30.57 2.79
C VAL A 359 5.24 31.40 3.83
N LEU A 360 6.00 32.20 4.59
CA LEU A 360 5.51 33.02 5.70
C LEU A 360 5.08 34.42 5.26
#